data_AF-A0A022RH97-F1
#
_entry.id   AF-A0A022RH97-F1
#
_cell.length_a   1.000
_cell.length_b   1.000
_cell.length_c   1.000
_cell.angle_alpha   90.00
_cell.angle_beta   90.00
_cell.angle_gamma   90.00
#
_symmetry.space_group_name_H-M   'P 1'
#
loop_
_entity.id
_entity.type
_entity.pdbx_description
1 polymer ?
#
loop_
_entity_poly.entity_id
_entity_poly.type
_entity_poly.pdbx_seq_one_letter_code
_entity_poly.pdbx_strand_id
1 'polypeptide(L)'
;HAIAYTTSSDEVYGAKATINVWDPSVDELSEFSLSQIWVLSGSFDGSDLNSIEAGWQVSPELYGDTRPRLFTYWTSDAYQATGCYNLLCSGFVQTNSRIAIGAAISPVSSVGGNQYDITLIIWKDPRLGDWWLGFGDNTLVGYWPRELFTHLADRATMVEWGGEIVNSRANDEHTSTQMGSGNFAKDGLGKASYFRNLEI
;
A
#
# COMPACT_ATOMS: atom_id res chain seq x y z
N HIS A 1 9.72 2.85 -8.57
CA HIS A 1 9.42 2.04 -7.37
C HIS A 1 10.68 1.30 -6.90
N ALA A 2 10.66 0.76 -5.68
CA ALA A 2 11.64 -0.20 -5.16
C ALA A 2 10.86 -1.27 -4.36
N ILE A 3 10.87 -2.51 -4.85
CA ILE A 3 9.97 -3.58 -4.39
C ILE A 3 10.71 -4.90 -4.18
N ALA A 4 10.18 -5.72 -3.26
CA ALA A 4 10.40 -7.15 -3.16
C ALA A 4 9.11 -7.87 -3.57
N TYR A 5 9.23 -8.99 -4.29
CA TYR A 5 8.07 -9.72 -4.82
C TYR A 5 8.26 -11.23 -4.71
N THR A 6 7.16 -11.95 -4.59
CA THR A 6 7.16 -13.42 -4.65
C THR A 6 7.39 -13.90 -6.08
N THR A 7 8.22 -14.92 -6.29
CA THR A 7 8.38 -15.56 -7.61
C THR A 7 7.14 -16.38 -7.98
N SER A 8 6.74 -16.35 -9.26
CA SER A 8 5.52 -16.97 -9.78
C SER A 8 5.54 -18.50 -9.70
N SER A 9 4.92 -19.07 -8.67
CA SER A 9 4.45 -20.47 -8.63
C SER A 9 3.43 -20.78 -7.54
N ASP A 10 3.19 -19.87 -6.59
CA ASP A 10 2.45 -20.21 -5.37
C ASP A 10 1.09 -19.52 -5.35
N GLU A 11 0.06 -20.30 -4.99
CA GLU A 11 -1.25 -19.76 -4.66
C GLU A 11 -1.15 -18.99 -3.36
N VAL A 12 -1.44 -17.69 -3.40
CA VAL A 12 -1.35 -16.83 -2.23
C VAL A 12 -2.74 -16.43 -1.77
N TYR A 13 -3.00 -16.63 -0.48
CA TYR A 13 -4.28 -16.31 0.17
C TYR A 13 -4.14 -15.22 1.22
N GLY A 14 -2.94 -14.68 1.41
CA GLY A 14 -2.72 -13.54 2.27
C GLY A 14 -1.30 -13.01 2.18
N ALA A 15 -1.12 -11.84 2.77
CA ALA A 15 0.15 -11.15 2.87
C ALA A 15 0.15 -10.33 4.15
N LYS A 16 1.26 -10.32 4.86
CA LYS A 16 1.47 -9.47 6.03
C LYS A 16 2.84 -8.85 5.97
N ALA A 17 2.93 -7.61 6.44
CA ALA A 17 4.20 -6.97 6.70
C ALA A 17 4.07 -5.89 7.77
N THR A 18 5.16 -5.67 8.48
CA THR A 18 5.39 -4.48 9.27
C THR A 18 6.13 -3.45 8.42
N ILE A 19 5.52 -2.28 8.23
CA ILE A 19 5.95 -1.21 7.35
C ILE A 19 6.39 -0.02 8.18
N ASN A 20 7.63 0.43 8.00
CA ASN A 20 8.15 1.62 8.66
C ASN A 20 7.50 2.89 8.08
N VAL A 21 7.04 3.80 8.95
CA VAL A 21 6.31 5.01 8.56
C VAL A 21 7.21 6.23 8.61
N TRP A 22 7.24 6.98 7.52
CA TRP A 22 8.01 8.22 7.35
C TRP A 22 7.10 9.34 6.84
N ASP A 23 7.60 10.57 6.93
CA ASP A 23 7.00 11.77 6.36
C ASP A 23 7.91 12.32 5.24
N PRO A 24 7.98 11.64 4.08
CA PRO A 24 8.82 12.07 2.97
C PRO A 24 8.34 13.39 2.38
N SER A 25 9.29 14.23 1.96
CA SER A 25 8.97 15.41 1.15
C SER A 25 8.45 14.99 -0.22
N VAL A 26 7.31 15.56 -0.63
CA VAL A 26 6.76 15.46 -1.99
C VAL A 26 6.89 16.85 -2.63
N ASP A 27 7.54 16.90 -3.79
CA ASP A 27 7.97 18.14 -4.45
C ASP A 27 6.80 18.87 -5.13
N GLU A 28 5.96 18.10 -5.83
CA GLU A 28 4.84 18.62 -6.62
C GLU A 28 3.49 18.17 -6.06
N LEU A 29 2.46 19.00 -6.16
CA LEU A 29 1.14 18.70 -5.60
C LEU A 29 0.52 17.42 -6.17
N SER A 30 0.74 17.15 -7.46
CA SER A 30 0.24 15.97 -8.18
C SER A 30 1.09 14.72 -7.98
N GLU A 31 2.20 14.82 -7.24
CA GLU A 31 3.03 13.67 -6.91
C GLU A 31 2.59 12.99 -5.61
N PHE A 32 3.10 11.79 -5.40
CA PHE A 32 2.95 11.08 -4.14
C PHE A 32 4.18 10.25 -3.82
N SER A 33 4.24 9.84 -2.55
CA SER A 33 5.16 8.82 -2.04
C SER A 33 4.37 7.80 -1.23
N LEU A 34 4.60 6.51 -1.45
CA LEU A 34 3.90 5.44 -0.74
C LEU A 34 4.84 4.31 -0.32
N SER A 35 4.36 3.54 0.65
CA SER A 35 4.94 2.27 1.08
C SER A 35 3.82 1.30 1.42
N GLN A 36 3.74 0.17 0.73
CA GLN A 36 2.57 -0.71 0.78
C GLN A 36 2.83 -2.19 0.51
N ILE A 37 1.77 -2.97 0.70
CA ILE A 37 1.61 -4.34 0.24
C ILE A 37 0.71 -4.31 -1.00
N TRP A 38 1.12 -5.00 -2.06
CA TRP A 38 0.28 -5.32 -3.22
C TRP A 38 -0.07 -6.80 -3.19
N VAL A 39 -1.35 -7.13 -3.30
CA VAL A 39 -1.85 -8.49 -3.51
C VAL A 39 -2.43 -8.56 -4.91
N LEU A 40 -1.81 -9.36 -5.77
CA LEU A 40 -1.98 -9.27 -7.22
C LEU A 40 -2.42 -10.61 -7.84
N SER A 41 -3.25 -10.53 -8.88
CA SER A 41 -3.57 -11.66 -9.75
C SER A 41 -3.98 -11.20 -11.15
N GLY A 42 -3.63 -11.97 -12.18
CA GLY A 42 -3.78 -11.58 -13.59
C GLY A 42 -2.44 -11.16 -14.21
N SER A 43 -2.47 -10.44 -15.34
CA SER A 43 -1.26 -10.07 -16.07
C SER A 43 -0.97 -8.57 -16.09
N PHE A 44 0.30 -8.21 -15.87
CA PHE A 44 0.79 -6.82 -15.99
C PHE A 44 0.83 -6.31 -17.43
N ASP A 45 0.93 -7.19 -18.42
CA ASP A 45 0.93 -6.84 -19.86
C ASP A 45 -0.48 -6.84 -20.48
N GLY A 46 -1.49 -7.16 -19.67
CA GLY A 46 -2.88 -7.29 -20.06
C GLY A 46 -3.77 -6.13 -19.57
N SER A 47 -5.07 -6.39 -19.61
CA SER A 47 -6.11 -5.49 -19.08
C SER A 47 -6.86 -6.12 -17.90
N ASP A 48 -6.34 -7.22 -17.38
CA ASP A 48 -7.03 -8.08 -16.42
C ASP A 48 -6.34 -8.13 -15.06
N LEU A 49 -5.27 -7.35 -14.82
CA LEU A 49 -4.63 -7.29 -13.52
C LEU A 49 -5.62 -6.82 -12.45
N ASN A 50 -5.78 -7.65 -11.43
CA ASN A 50 -6.46 -7.34 -10.19
C ASN A 50 -5.41 -6.97 -9.15
N SER A 51 -5.66 -5.89 -8.40
CA SER A 51 -4.79 -5.43 -7.32
C SER A 51 -5.61 -5.06 -6.09
N ILE A 52 -5.13 -5.49 -4.92
CA ILE A 52 -5.53 -4.97 -3.61
C ILE A 52 -4.28 -4.39 -2.97
N GLU A 53 -4.38 -3.16 -2.49
CA GLU A 53 -3.26 -2.39 -1.99
C GLU A 53 -3.58 -1.79 -0.64
N ALA A 54 -2.65 -1.92 0.31
CA ALA A 54 -2.75 -1.26 1.60
C ALA A 54 -1.37 -0.88 2.15
N GLY A 55 -1.29 0.32 2.71
CA GLY A 55 -0.03 0.88 3.20
C GLY A 55 -0.20 2.25 3.80
N TRP A 56 0.87 3.04 3.74
CA TRP A 56 0.79 4.48 3.98
C TRP A 56 1.19 5.26 2.72
N GLN A 57 0.59 6.44 2.54
CA GLN A 57 0.85 7.33 1.42
C GLN A 57 0.90 8.79 1.90
N VAL A 58 1.82 9.56 1.34
CA VAL A 58 1.79 11.03 1.32
C VAL A 58 1.37 11.45 -0.08
N SER A 59 0.20 12.07 -0.19
CA SER A 59 -0.35 12.57 -1.47
C SER A 59 -1.06 13.91 -1.22
N PRO A 60 -0.39 15.04 -1.48
CA PRO A 60 -0.95 16.36 -1.23
C PRO A 60 -2.25 16.63 -2.00
N GLU A 61 -2.32 16.23 -3.27
CA GLU A 61 -3.55 16.36 -4.08
C GLU A 61 -4.73 15.56 -3.51
N LEU A 62 -4.49 14.34 -3.02
CA LEU A 62 -5.56 13.48 -2.49
C LEU A 62 -6.05 13.91 -1.10
N TYR A 63 -5.13 14.34 -0.22
CA TYR A 63 -5.44 14.57 1.20
C TYR A 63 -5.51 16.05 1.60
N GLY A 64 -5.04 16.96 0.74
CA GLY A 64 -4.94 18.40 1.03
C GLY A 64 -3.88 18.77 2.08
N ASP A 65 -3.05 17.81 2.50
CA ASP A 65 -1.89 18.00 3.36
C ASP A 65 -0.78 17.01 3.00
N THR A 66 0.40 17.17 3.62
CA THR A 66 1.58 16.34 3.35
C THR A 66 1.79 15.24 4.38
N ARG A 67 0.80 14.96 5.26
CA ARG A 67 1.00 13.96 6.31
C ARG A 67 0.86 12.55 5.75
N PRO A 68 1.63 11.57 6.22
CA PRO A 68 1.44 10.18 5.83
C PRO A 68 0.10 9.67 6.35
N ARG A 69 -0.64 9.00 5.47
CA ARG A 69 -2.01 8.57 5.70
C ARG A 69 -2.11 7.07 5.48
N LEU A 70 -2.79 6.36 6.38
CA LEU A 70 -3.18 4.97 6.12
C LEU A 70 -4.10 4.99 4.90
N PHE A 71 -3.80 4.19 3.89
CA PHE A 71 -4.59 4.17 2.67
C PHE A 71 -4.82 2.76 2.16
N THR A 72 -5.81 2.67 1.29
CA THR A 72 -6.09 1.49 0.49
C THR A 72 -6.36 1.89 -0.95
N TYR A 73 -5.99 1.03 -1.88
CA TYR A 73 -6.45 1.08 -3.25
C TYR A 73 -6.86 -0.31 -3.73
N TRP A 74 -7.72 -0.38 -4.73
CA TRP A 74 -7.98 -1.63 -5.45
C TRP A 74 -8.28 -1.33 -6.92
N THR A 75 -8.05 -2.30 -7.80
CA THR A 75 -8.51 -2.30 -9.20
C THR A 75 -8.74 -3.73 -9.67
N SER A 76 -9.54 -3.90 -10.72
CA SER A 76 -9.83 -5.20 -11.35
C SER A 76 -9.48 -5.25 -12.85
N ASP A 77 -8.98 -4.14 -13.40
CA ASP A 77 -8.78 -3.97 -14.84
C ASP A 77 -7.47 -3.23 -15.15
N ALA A 78 -6.41 -3.55 -14.41
CA ALA A 78 -5.08 -2.95 -14.59
C ALA A 78 -5.09 -1.41 -14.57
N TYR A 79 -5.82 -0.82 -13.62
CA TYR A 79 -5.90 0.63 -13.40
C TYR A 79 -6.51 1.41 -14.58
N GLN A 80 -7.27 0.76 -15.47
CA GLN A 80 -7.81 1.40 -16.67
C GLN A 80 -9.06 2.23 -16.38
N ALA A 81 -10.12 1.60 -15.84
CA ALA A 81 -11.39 2.25 -15.56
C ALA A 81 -11.92 1.91 -14.16
N THR A 82 -11.61 0.72 -13.63
CA THR A 82 -11.99 0.33 -12.28
C THR A 82 -10.94 0.71 -11.27
N GLY A 83 -11.42 0.96 -10.06
CA GLY A 83 -10.59 1.08 -8.89
C GLY A 83 -11.00 2.25 -8.02
N CYS A 84 -10.48 2.25 -6.80
CA CYS A 84 -10.90 3.24 -5.82
C CYS A 84 -9.83 3.46 -4.75
N TYR A 85 -9.53 4.73 -4.51
CA TYR A 85 -8.82 5.14 -3.30
C TYR A 85 -9.77 5.16 -2.11
N ASN A 86 -9.33 4.54 -1.02
CA ASN A 86 -9.95 4.66 0.30
C ASN A 86 -11.47 4.39 0.24
N LEU A 87 -12.27 5.35 0.72
CA LEU A 87 -13.73 5.33 0.71
C LEU A 87 -14.31 6.38 -0.26
N LEU A 88 -13.53 6.83 -1.26
CA LEU A 88 -13.97 7.87 -2.21
C LEU A 88 -15.03 7.37 -3.20
N CYS A 89 -15.17 6.05 -3.31
CA CYS A 89 -16.11 5.31 -4.14
C CYS A 89 -16.41 3.97 -3.47
N SER A 90 -17.40 3.25 -3.99
CA SER A 90 -17.72 1.90 -3.51
C SER A 90 -16.59 0.91 -3.80
N GLY A 91 -16.31 0.03 -2.85
CA GLY A 91 -15.42 -1.10 -3.03
C GLY A 91 -14.91 -1.62 -1.70
N PHE A 92 -14.14 -0.83 -0.97
CA PHE A 92 -13.75 -1.18 0.40
C PHE A 92 -14.90 -0.90 1.38
N VAL A 93 -15.22 -1.89 2.22
CA VAL A 93 -16.23 -1.79 3.27
C VAL A 93 -15.54 -1.70 4.61
N GLN A 94 -15.42 -0.49 5.16
CA GLN A 94 -14.86 -0.30 6.50
C GLN A 94 -15.88 -0.73 7.56
N THR A 95 -15.45 -1.62 8.46
CA THR A 95 -16.28 -2.13 9.56
C THR A 95 -15.83 -1.61 10.93
N ASN A 96 -14.61 -1.10 11.01
CA ASN A 96 -14.00 -0.61 12.23
C ASN A 96 -14.24 0.89 12.43
N SER A 97 -14.48 1.31 13.68
CA SER A 97 -14.64 2.73 14.04
C SER A 97 -13.46 3.32 14.84
N ARG A 98 -12.42 2.52 15.10
CA ARG A 98 -11.18 2.93 15.80
C ARG A 98 -10.05 3.25 14.82
N ILE A 99 -9.93 2.49 13.74
CA ILE A 99 -8.98 2.71 12.66
C ILE A 99 -9.78 3.21 11.45
N ALA A 100 -9.44 4.39 10.96
CA ALA A 100 -10.06 4.98 9.79
C ALA A 100 -9.09 5.00 8.61
N ILE A 101 -9.53 4.49 7.46
CA ILE A 101 -8.81 4.66 6.20
C ILE A 101 -8.79 6.14 5.83
N GLY A 102 -7.64 6.64 5.39
CA GLY A 102 -7.37 8.06 5.14
C GLY A 102 -7.01 8.86 6.41
N ALA A 103 -6.92 8.23 7.59
CA ALA A 103 -6.44 8.91 8.79
C ALA A 103 -4.93 9.17 8.72
N ALA A 104 -4.51 10.33 9.23
CA ALA A 104 -3.09 10.66 9.37
C ALA A 104 -2.45 9.73 10.40
N ILE A 105 -1.26 9.20 10.08
CA ILE A 105 -0.49 8.35 10.98
C ILE A 105 0.44 9.22 11.81
N SER A 106 0.43 9.01 13.12
CA SER A 106 1.32 9.70 14.05
C SER A 106 1.56 8.81 15.27
N PRO A 107 2.78 8.79 15.84
CA PRO A 107 4.00 9.47 15.36
C PRO A 107 4.63 8.80 14.13
N VAL A 108 5.59 9.49 13.50
CA VAL A 108 6.37 9.04 12.32
C VAL A 108 7.86 8.95 12.65
N SER A 109 8.60 8.17 11.87
CA SER A 109 10.03 7.93 12.10
C SER A 109 10.89 9.16 11.78
N SER A 110 12.07 9.23 12.41
CA SER A 110 13.06 10.27 12.12
C SER A 110 14.47 9.69 11.96
N VAL A 111 15.31 10.33 11.15
CA VAL A 111 16.67 9.86 10.85
C VAL A 111 17.52 9.87 12.12
N GLY A 112 18.02 8.71 12.52
CA GLY A 112 18.79 8.52 13.75
C GLY A 112 17.99 8.66 15.04
N GLY A 113 16.67 8.82 14.95
CA GLY A 113 15.76 8.95 16.09
C GLY A 113 14.82 7.75 16.23
N ASN A 114 13.67 7.99 16.88
CA ASN A 114 12.66 6.96 17.08
C ASN A 114 12.13 6.46 15.74
N GLN A 115 11.94 5.14 15.64
CA GLN A 115 11.37 4.48 14.48
C GLN A 115 9.95 4.01 14.85
N TYR A 116 8.99 4.26 13.97
CA TYR A 116 7.61 3.83 14.14
C TYR A 116 7.16 3.05 12.91
N ASP A 117 6.37 2.01 13.15
CA ASP A 117 5.90 1.11 12.12
C ASP A 117 4.44 0.73 12.34
N ILE A 118 3.81 0.25 11.26
CA ILE A 118 2.46 -0.32 11.27
C ILE A 118 2.54 -1.74 10.74
N THR A 119 1.80 -2.66 11.33
CA THR A 119 1.62 -4.00 10.76
C THR A 119 0.30 -4.05 10.04
N LEU A 120 0.33 -4.44 8.76
CA LEU A 120 -0.86 -4.66 7.95
C LEU A 120 -0.89 -6.13 7.53
N ILE A 121 -2.11 -6.68 7.48
CA ILE A 121 -2.37 -8.01 6.96
C ILE A 121 -3.56 -7.95 6.01
N ILE A 122 -3.40 -8.52 4.82
CA ILE A 122 -4.45 -8.71 3.83
C ILE A 122 -4.63 -10.22 3.67
N TRP A 123 -5.85 -10.75 3.76
CA TRP A 123 -6.08 -12.18 3.57
C TRP A 123 -7.47 -12.48 3.04
N LYS A 124 -7.61 -13.59 2.33
CA LYS A 124 -8.88 -14.06 1.80
C LYS A 124 -9.63 -14.88 2.84
N ASP A 125 -10.88 -14.52 3.13
CA ASP A 125 -11.76 -15.33 3.97
C ASP A 125 -12.07 -16.66 3.26
N PRO A 126 -11.70 -17.82 3.84
CA PRO A 126 -11.92 -19.11 3.19
C PRO A 126 -13.39 -19.53 3.09
N ARG A 127 -14.30 -18.86 3.80
CA ARG A 127 -15.74 -19.18 3.82
C ARG A 127 -16.53 -18.28 2.88
N LEU A 128 -16.31 -16.96 2.96
CA LEU A 128 -17.07 -15.98 2.18
C LEU A 128 -16.33 -15.54 0.90
N GLY A 129 -15.00 -15.65 0.89
CA GLY A 129 -14.17 -15.28 -0.24
C GLY A 129 -13.76 -13.81 -0.29
N ASP A 130 -14.28 -12.97 0.62
CA ASP A 130 -13.89 -11.56 0.73
C ASP A 130 -12.44 -11.40 1.19
N TRP A 131 -11.78 -10.35 0.75
CA TRP A 131 -10.42 -10.02 1.20
C TRP A 131 -10.50 -9.05 2.38
N TRP A 132 -9.93 -9.42 3.51
CA TRP A 132 -9.94 -8.62 4.73
C TRP A 132 -8.65 -7.84 4.90
N LEU A 133 -8.77 -6.62 5.42
CA LEU A 133 -7.67 -5.80 5.91
C LEU A 133 -7.65 -5.80 7.44
N GLY A 134 -6.49 -6.12 8.00
CA GLY A 134 -6.19 -6.05 9.43
C GLY A 134 -5.07 -5.07 9.72
N PHE A 135 -5.13 -4.46 10.90
CA PHE A 135 -4.15 -3.53 11.43
C PHE A 135 -3.63 -4.02 12.79
N GLY A 136 -2.32 -4.14 12.93
CA GLY A 136 -1.70 -4.79 14.09
C GLY A 136 -2.09 -6.27 14.17
N ASP A 137 -2.16 -6.81 15.38
CA ASP A 137 -2.34 -8.26 15.56
C ASP A 137 -3.80 -8.71 15.51
N ASN A 138 -4.76 -7.88 15.91
CA ASN A 138 -6.15 -8.31 16.17
C ASN A 138 -7.24 -7.29 15.76
N THR A 139 -6.90 -6.27 14.96
CA THR A 139 -7.89 -5.24 14.57
C THR A 139 -8.30 -5.41 13.12
N LEU A 140 -9.51 -5.94 12.88
CA LEU A 140 -10.13 -5.89 11.55
C LEU A 140 -10.48 -4.45 11.22
N VAL A 141 -10.04 -3.95 10.06
CA VAL A 141 -10.36 -2.60 9.57
C VAL A 141 -11.61 -2.64 8.69
N GLY A 142 -11.65 -3.59 7.77
CA GLY A 142 -12.71 -3.75 6.77
C GLY A 142 -12.32 -4.79 5.73
N TYR A 143 -13.06 -4.86 4.63
CA TYR A 143 -12.84 -5.85 3.58
C TYR A 143 -13.18 -5.33 2.18
N TRP A 144 -12.61 -5.97 1.17
CA TRP A 144 -13.01 -5.85 -0.23
C TRP A 144 -13.86 -7.07 -0.60
N PRO A 145 -15.12 -6.87 -1.04
CA PRO A 145 -15.98 -7.96 -1.50
C PRO A 145 -15.37 -8.74 -2.65
N ARG A 146 -15.55 -10.07 -2.66
CA ARG A 146 -15.05 -10.93 -3.75
C ARG A 146 -15.56 -10.52 -5.13
N GLU A 147 -16.75 -9.92 -5.21
CA GLU A 147 -17.43 -9.54 -6.44
C GLU A 147 -16.75 -8.38 -7.18
N LEU A 148 -15.83 -7.68 -6.53
CA LEU A 148 -15.03 -6.65 -7.19
C LEU A 148 -14.03 -7.24 -8.20
N PHE A 149 -13.70 -8.52 -8.06
CA PHE A 149 -12.54 -9.11 -8.71
C PHE A 149 -12.92 -10.23 -9.69
N THR A 150 -12.07 -10.41 -10.69
CA THR A 150 -12.12 -11.54 -11.62
C THR A 150 -11.18 -12.64 -11.15
N HIS A 151 -9.88 -12.34 -11.05
CA HIS A 151 -8.84 -13.30 -10.66
C HIS A 151 -8.69 -13.41 -9.14
N LEU A 152 -8.66 -12.28 -8.41
CA LEU A 152 -8.60 -12.28 -6.94
C LEU A 152 -9.88 -12.85 -6.30
N ALA A 153 -10.96 -13.03 -7.07
CA ALA A 153 -12.13 -13.77 -6.61
C ALA A 153 -11.80 -15.23 -6.26
N ASP A 154 -10.78 -15.80 -6.91
CA ASP A 154 -10.23 -17.13 -6.65
C ASP A 154 -9.02 -17.05 -5.70
N ARG A 155 -7.90 -16.45 -6.14
CA ARG A 155 -6.66 -16.35 -5.35
C ARG A 155 -5.71 -15.28 -5.87
N ALA A 156 -4.71 -14.93 -5.07
CA ALA A 156 -3.58 -14.15 -5.55
C ALA A 156 -2.50 -15.07 -6.14
N THR A 157 -1.72 -14.53 -7.08
CA THR A 157 -0.60 -15.22 -7.72
C THR A 157 0.73 -14.52 -7.47
N MET A 158 0.68 -13.32 -6.90
CA MET A 158 1.86 -12.55 -6.55
C MET A 158 1.55 -11.61 -5.38
N VAL A 159 2.54 -11.42 -4.52
CA VAL A 159 2.55 -10.35 -3.52
C VAL A 159 3.81 -9.53 -3.71
N GLU A 160 3.65 -8.22 -3.62
CA GLU A 160 4.76 -7.27 -3.58
C GLU A 160 4.74 -6.45 -2.30
N TRP A 161 5.93 -6.04 -1.84
CA TRP A 161 6.14 -5.12 -0.74
C TRP A 161 7.17 -4.10 -1.14
N GLY A 162 6.92 -2.82 -0.86
CA GLY A 162 7.86 -1.79 -1.23
C GLY A 162 7.25 -0.41 -1.32
N GLY A 163 7.96 0.48 -1.99
CA GLY A 163 7.59 1.87 -2.14
C GLY A 163 7.60 2.36 -3.58
N GLU A 164 6.79 3.37 -3.83
CA GLU A 164 6.66 4.04 -5.12
C GLU A 164 6.57 5.54 -4.92
N ILE A 165 7.12 6.28 -5.88
CA ILE A 165 6.96 7.72 -5.99
C ILE A 165 6.54 8.05 -7.41
N VAL A 166 5.77 9.12 -7.57
CA VAL A 166 5.57 9.75 -8.87
C VAL A 166 6.66 10.79 -9.07
N ASN A 167 7.23 10.81 -10.27
CA ASN A 167 8.17 11.83 -10.71
C ASN A 167 7.64 12.39 -12.03
N SER A 168 6.92 13.50 -11.93
CA SER A 168 6.24 14.21 -13.01
C SER A 168 7.21 14.80 -14.03
N ARG A 169 8.44 15.07 -13.61
CA ARG A 169 9.46 15.78 -14.40
C ARG A 169 8.95 17.08 -15.01
N ALA A 170 8.25 17.90 -14.22
CA ALA A 170 7.63 19.14 -14.68
C ALA A 170 8.58 20.09 -15.45
N ASN A 171 9.89 20.01 -15.17
CA ASN A 171 10.95 20.78 -15.84
C ASN A 171 11.95 19.92 -16.63
N ASP A 172 11.53 18.76 -17.15
CA ASP A 172 12.40 17.75 -17.81
C ASP A 172 13.51 17.16 -16.92
N GLU A 173 13.48 17.45 -15.61
CA GLU A 173 14.42 16.95 -14.60
C GLU A 173 13.69 16.10 -13.56
N HIS A 174 14.42 15.22 -12.87
CA HIS A 174 13.85 14.46 -11.76
C HIS A 174 13.45 15.40 -10.61
N THR A 175 12.21 15.28 -10.13
CA THR A 175 11.77 15.95 -8.90
C THR A 175 12.52 15.46 -7.67
N SER A 176 12.49 16.26 -6.61
CA SER A 176 13.11 15.96 -5.33
C SER A 176 12.25 15.09 -4.39
N THR A 177 11.13 14.55 -4.90
CA THR A 177 10.21 13.69 -4.16
C THR A 177 10.93 12.48 -3.57
N GLN A 178 10.77 12.30 -2.27
CA GLN A 178 11.46 11.29 -1.49
C GLN A 178 10.63 10.01 -1.39
N MET A 179 11.30 8.85 -1.45
CA MET A 179 10.71 7.55 -1.14
C MET A 179 11.08 7.13 0.29
N GLY A 180 10.11 6.67 1.07
CA GLY A 180 10.34 6.21 2.44
C GLY A 180 10.95 7.32 3.30
N SER A 181 12.19 7.13 3.75
CA SER A 181 12.91 8.11 4.57
C SER A 181 13.70 9.16 3.78
N GLY A 182 13.71 9.07 2.44
CA GLY A 182 14.59 9.85 1.58
C GLY A 182 16.07 9.42 1.61
N ASN A 183 16.43 8.41 2.40
CA ASN A 183 17.80 7.87 2.48
C ASN A 183 17.93 6.57 1.68
N PHE A 184 19.15 6.25 1.24
CA PHE A 184 19.40 5.03 0.48
C PHE A 184 19.50 3.81 1.41
N ALA A 185 19.18 2.63 0.90
CA ALA A 185 19.23 1.38 1.68
C ALA A 185 20.58 1.13 2.37
N LYS A 186 21.69 1.58 1.76
CA LYS A 186 23.05 1.46 2.33
C LYS A 186 23.24 2.21 3.66
N ASP A 187 22.38 3.20 3.96
CA ASP A 187 22.46 4.00 5.17
C ASP A 187 21.98 3.23 6.41
N GLY A 188 21.29 2.10 6.21
CA GLY A 188 20.98 1.11 7.24
C GLY A 188 19.84 1.48 8.18
N LEU A 189 19.62 0.61 9.17
CA LEU A 189 18.51 0.73 10.14
C LEU A 189 18.56 2.06 10.90
N GLY A 190 17.39 2.69 11.07
CA GLY A 190 17.27 4.00 11.71
C GLY A 190 17.49 5.18 10.76
N LYS A 191 17.89 4.93 9.51
CA LYS A 191 18.02 5.95 8.46
C LYS A 191 17.26 5.58 7.20
N ALA A 192 17.43 4.35 6.72
CA ALA A 192 16.70 3.81 5.59
C ALA A 192 15.30 3.31 6.01
N SER A 193 14.32 3.45 5.12
CA SER A 193 13.03 2.79 5.27
C SER A 193 13.16 1.27 5.17
N TYR A 194 12.24 0.54 5.81
CA TYR A 194 12.26 -0.91 5.83
C TYR A 194 10.87 -1.54 5.88
N PHE A 195 10.83 -2.81 5.47
CA PHE A 195 9.79 -3.77 5.77
C PHE A 195 10.38 -4.87 6.66
N ARG A 196 9.60 -5.40 7.60
CA ARG A 196 9.99 -6.55 8.44
C ARG A 196 8.79 -7.47 8.68
N ASN A 197 9.05 -8.68 9.16
CA ASN A 197 8.03 -9.69 9.46
C ASN A 197 7.12 -9.97 8.24
N LEU A 198 7.74 -10.19 7.08
CA LEU A 198 7.01 -10.55 5.86
C LEU A 198 6.46 -11.98 6.01
N GLU A 199 5.16 -12.15 5.78
CA GLU A 199 4.48 -13.46 5.79
C GLU A 199 3.54 -13.55 4.58
N ILE A 200 3.39 -14.76 4.03
CA ILE A 200 2.46 -15.14 2.95
C ILE A 200 1.66 -16.37 3.34
#